data_AF-A0A3L7XAJ7-F1
#
_entry.id   AF-A0A3L7XAJ7-F1
#
_cell.length_a   1.000
_cell.length_b   1.000
_cell.length_c   1.000
_cell.angle_alpha   90.00
_cell.angle_beta   90.00
_cell.angle_gamma   90.00
#
_symmetry.space_group_name_H-M   'P 1'
#
loop_
_entity.id
_entity.type
_entity.pdbx_description
1 polymer ?
#
loop_
_entity_poly.entity_id
_entity_poly.type
_entity_poly.pdbx_seq_one_letter_code
_entity_poly.pdbx_strand_id
1 'polypeptide(L)'
;MLRLDFRRDPGHLSDAIHTLLDGAGLPAEERVQALGGALVLEALRPYWGDGRTPADAHALLRRDDPELADAIEAIAPMLLGRAQAQQDAVAALDAVHDMLRGL
;
A
#
# COMPACT_ATOMS: atom_id res chain seq x y z
N MET A 1 11.15 14.78 -14.99
CA MET A 1 10.67 13.39 -15.10
C MET A 1 11.88 12.47 -14.91
N LEU A 2 12.14 12.05 -13.67
CA LEU A 2 13.29 11.22 -13.31
C LEU A 2 12.99 9.76 -13.65
N ARG A 3 13.65 9.22 -14.66
CA ARG A 3 13.63 7.80 -14.99
C ARG A 3 14.73 7.13 -14.18
N LEU A 4 14.40 6.73 -12.95
CA LEU A 4 15.32 6.02 -12.07
C LEU A 4 15.49 4.59 -12.58
N ASP A 5 16.72 4.22 -12.94
CA ASP A 5 17.08 2.87 -13.37
C ASP A 5 17.44 2.03 -12.13
N PHE A 6 16.42 1.42 -11.54
CA PHE A 6 16.48 0.71 -10.25
C PHE A 6 17.23 -0.65 -10.31
N ARG A 7 17.77 -1.03 -11.47
CA ARG A 7 18.36 -2.35 -11.69
C ARG A 7 19.82 -2.50 -11.24
N ARG A 8 20.51 -1.43 -10.82
CA ARG A 8 21.98 -1.45 -10.66
C ARG A 8 22.53 -1.30 -9.25
N ASP A 9 21.75 -0.88 -8.25
CA ASP A 9 22.26 -0.75 -6.88
C ASP A 9 21.13 -0.72 -5.82
N PRO A 10 20.98 -1.78 -4.99
CA PRO A 10 19.98 -1.82 -3.92
C PRO A 10 20.10 -0.67 -2.91
N GLY A 11 21.32 -0.17 -2.65
CA GLY A 11 21.56 0.93 -1.72
C GLY A 11 20.93 2.23 -2.19
N HIS A 12 21.12 2.56 -3.48
CA HIS A 12 20.53 3.76 -4.09
C HIS A 12 18.99 3.72 -4.13
N LEU A 13 18.38 2.53 -4.28
CA LEU A 13 16.92 2.38 -4.22
C LEU A 13 16.40 2.64 -2.80
N SER A 14 17.08 2.11 -1.79
CA SER A 14 16.73 2.35 -0.39
C SER A 14 16.78 3.84 -0.06
N ASP A 15 17.86 4.53 -0.44
CA ASP A 15 18.04 5.96 -0.19
C ASP A 15 17.00 6.82 -0.93
N ALA A 16 16.65 6.45 -2.17
CA ALA A 16 15.60 7.12 -2.93
C ALA A 16 14.23 6.94 -2.28
N ILE A 17 13.89 5.73 -1.82
CA ILE A 17 12.63 5.46 -1.10
C ILE A 17 12.59 6.26 0.20
N HIS A 18 13.67 6.26 0.98
CA HIS A 18 13.76 7.05 2.22
C HIS A 18 13.53 8.54 1.95
N THR A 19 14.22 9.10 0.95
CA THR A 19 14.09 10.52 0.58
C THR A 19 12.66 10.87 0.17
N LEU A 20 12.00 10.00 -0.61
CA LEU A 20 10.61 10.20 -1.02
C LEU A 20 9.64 10.14 0.16
N LEU A 21 9.83 9.19 1.07
CA LEU A 21 8.98 9.03 2.27
C LEU A 21 9.20 10.17 3.28
N ASP A 22 10.43 10.66 3.42
CA ASP A 22 10.75 11.83 4.24
C ASP A 22 10.13 13.11 3.68
N GLY A 23 10.18 13.29 2.36
CA GLY A 23 9.55 14.42 1.68
C GLY A 23 8.02 14.40 1.74
N ALA A 24 7.40 13.23 1.89
CA ALA A 24 5.95 13.08 1.99
C ALA A 24 5.38 13.49 3.36
N GLY A 25 6.21 13.67 4.38
CA GLY A 25 5.76 14.07 5.72
C GLY A 25 4.91 13.01 6.44
N LEU A 26 4.89 11.77 5.95
CA LEU A 26 4.08 10.69 6.51
C LEU A 26 4.69 10.15 7.81
N PRO A 27 3.89 9.88 8.84
CA PRO A 27 4.35 9.17 10.03
C PRO A 27 4.80 7.74 9.66
N ALA A 28 5.74 7.18 10.43
CA ALA A 28 6.38 5.90 10.12
C ALA A 28 5.39 4.75 9.87
N GLU A 29 4.26 4.77 10.57
CA GLU A 29 3.19 3.77 10.46
C GLU A 29 2.43 3.85 9.12
N GLU A 30 2.22 5.05 8.59
CA GLU A 30 1.57 5.29 7.30
C GLU A 30 2.51 5.02 6.13
N ARG A 31 3.83 5.21 6.32
CA ARG A 31 4.84 4.91 5.29
C ARG A 31 4.81 3.46 4.85
N VAL A 32 4.65 2.54 5.80
CA VAL A 32 4.54 1.09 5.51
C VAL A 32 3.29 0.80 4.69
N GLN A 33 2.17 1.44 5.03
CA GLN A 33 0.92 1.28 4.31
C GLN A 33 0.97 1.85 2.89
N ALA A 34 1.55 3.05 2.75
CA ALA A 34 1.75 3.70 1.45
C ALA A 34 2.69 2.89 0.54
N LEU A 35 3.82 2.43 1.08
CA LEU A 35 4.80 1.64 0.31
C LEU A 35 4.23 0.27 -0.07
N GLY A 36 3.60 -0.43 0.88
CA GLY A 36 2.96 -1.72 0.61
C GLY A 36 1.81 -1.60 -0.39
N GLY A 37 0.95 -0.59 -0.25
CA GLY A 37 -0.12 -0.33 -1.21
C GLY A 37 0.41 -0.02 -2.61
N ALA A 38 1.47 0.79 -2.71
CA ALA A 38 2.13 1.07 -3.98
C ALA A 38 2.70 -0.20 -4.62
N LEU A 39 3.38 -1.05 -3.86
CA LEU A 39 3.91 -2.33 -4.36
C LEU A 39 2.81 -3.23 -4.92
N VAL A 40 1.69 -3.38 -4.21
CA VAL A 40 0.54 -4.18 -4.68
C VAL A 40 -0.03 -3.61 -5.98
N LEU A 41 -0.23 -2.28 -6.04
CA LEU A 41 -0.77 -1.62 -7.23
C LEU A 41 0.16 -1.74 -8.44
N GLU A 42 1.46 -1.56 -8.23
CA GLU A 42 2.49 -1.71 -9.27
C GLU A 42 2.53 -3.14 -9.81
N ALA A 43 2.50 -4.14 -8.92
CA ALA A 43 2.53 -5.54 -9.31
C ALA A 43 1.26 -5.99 -10.06
N LEU A 44 0.09 -5.45 -9.68
CA LEU A 44 -1.18 -5.76 -10.35
C LEU A 44 -1.39 -4.94 -11.63
N ARG A 45 -0.72 -3.80 -11.80
CA ARG A 45 -0.91 -2.89 -12.95
C ARG A 45 -0.91 -3.59 -14.31
N PRO A 46 -0.01 -4.55 -14.63
CA PRO A 46 -0.02 -5.21 -15.94
C PRO A 46 -1.29 -6.02 -16.20
N TYR A 47 -1.94 -6.50 -15.13
CA TYR A 47 -3.11 -7.36 -15.16
C TYR A 47 -4.42 -6.59 -14.96
N TRP A 48 -4.33 -5.37 -14.42
CA TRP A 48 -5.42 -4.47 -14.13
C TRP A 48 -5.78 -3.60 -15.35
N GLY A 49 -6.87 -3.94 -16.02
CA GLY A 49 -7.34 -3.29 -17.24
C GLY A 49 -8.59 -3.97 -17.81
N ASP A 50 -9.12 -3.49 -18.93
CA ASP A 50 -10.23 -4.11 -19.68
C ASP A 50 -11.50 -4.41 -18.86
N GLY A 51 -11.78 -3.61 -17.83
CA GLY A 51 -12.94 -3.81 -16.94
C GLY A 51 -12.80 -4.99 -15.97
N ARG A 52 -11.60 -5.55 -15.82
CA ARG A 52 -11.31 -6.62 -14.86
C ARG A 52 -11.43 -6.12 -13.42
N THR A 53 -11.91 -6.99 -12.56
CA THR A 53 -11.94 -6.74 -11.12
C THR A 53 -10.53 -6.92 -10.52
N PRO A 54 -10.28 -6.38 -9.30
CA PRO A 54 -9.04 -6.65 -8.57
C PRO A 54 -8.73 -8.15 -8.42
N ALA A 55 -9.78 -8.96 -8.21
CA ALA A 55 -9.66 -10.40 -8.05
C ALA A 55 -9.21 -11.09 -9.35
N ASP A 56 -9.73 -10.64 -10.50
CA ASP A 56 -9.32 -11.16 -11.81
C ASP A 56 -7.86 -10.81 -12.12
N ALA A 57 -7.46 -9.57 -11.84
CA ALA A 57 -6.08 -9.13 -12.01
C ALA A 57 -5.12 -9.93 -11.14
N HIS A 58 -5.51 -10.21 -9.88
CA HIS A 58 -4.73 -11.04 -8.97
C HIS A 58 -4.66 -12.50 -9.45
N ALA A 59 -5.76 -13.07 -9.94
CA ALA A 59 -5.76 -14.43 -10.48
C ALA A 59 -4.85 -14.58 -11.71
N LEU A 60 -4.79 -13.56 -12.57
CA LEU A 60 -3.86 -13.50 -13.69
C LEU A 60 -2.41 -13.41 -13.21
N LEU A 61 -2.12 -12.53 -12.24
CA LEU A 61 -0.80 -12.46 -11.61
C LEU A 61 -0.39 -13.81 -11.02
N ARG A 62 -1.27 -14.49 -10.27
CA ARG A 62 -1.00 -15.80 -9.66
C ARG A 62 -0.59 -16.85 -10.68
N ARG A 63 -1.19 -16.79 -11.88
CA ARG A 63 -0.90 -17.72 -12.98
C ARG A 63 0.43 -17.41 -13.66
N ASP A 64 0.72 -16.13 -13.87
CA ASP A 64 1.85 -15.68 -14.67
C ASP A 64 3.14 -15.53 -13.83
N ASP A 65 3.01 -15.17 -12.55
CA ASP A 65 4.09 -15.03 -11.56
C ASP A 65 3.60 -15.41 -10.13
N PRO A 66 3.64 -16.70 -9.77
CA PRO A 66 3.15 -17.17 -8.47
C PRO A 66 4.00 -16.69 -7.29
N GLU A 67 5.30 -16.44 -7.48
CA GLU A 67 6.20 -15.99 -6.42
C GLU A 67 5.88 -14.54 -6.02
N LEU A 68 5.68 -13.66 -7.00
CA LEU A 68 5.24 -12.30 -6.73
C LEU A 68 3.84 -12.25 -6.10
N ALA A 69 2.94 -13.14 -6.51
CA ALA A 69 1.64 -13.28 -5.89
C ALA A 69 1.74 -13.70 -4.42
N ASP A 70 2.58 -14.69 -4.08
CA ASP A 70 2.82 -15.10 -2.69
C ASP A 70 3.37 -13.94 -1.84
N ALA A 71 4.29 -13.13 -2.40
CA ALA A 71 4.83 -11.96 -1.72
C ALA A 71 3.74 -10.89 -1.42
N ILE A 72 2.81 -10.67 -2.36
CA ILE A 72 1.67 -9.76 -2.17
C ILE A 72 0.68 -10.31 -1.13
N GLU A 73 0.35 -11.59 -1.22
CA GLU A 73 -0.53 -12.28 -0.28
C GLU A 73 0.05 -12.22 1.15
N ALA A 74 1.38 -12.26 1.31
CA ALA A 74 2.05 -12.16 2.60
C ALA A 74 1.96 -10.76 3.24
N ILE A 75 1.97 -9.68 2.44
CA ILE A 75 1.89 -8.30 2.97
C ILE A 75 0.45 -7.81 3.15
N ALA A 76 -0.53 -8.43 2.47
CA ALA A 76 -1.93 -8.01 2.50
C ALA A 76 -2.56 -7.98 3.90
N PRO A 77 -2.39 -8.99 4.79
CA PRO A 77 -2.97 -8.95 6.13
C PRO A 77 -2.50 -7.77 6.98
N MET A 78 -1.21 -7.40 6.85
CA MET A 78 -0.65 -6.25 7.54
C MET A 78 -1.29 -4.94 7.05
N LEU A 79 -1.46 -4.79 5.73
CA LEU A 79 -2.06 -3.59 5.14
C LEU A 79 -3.54 -3.47 5.49
N LEU A 80 -4.28 -4.57 5.44
CA LEU A 80 -5.69 -4.63 5.82
C LEU A 80 -5.89 -4.34 7.31
N GLY A 81 -5.06 -4.91 8.18
CA GLY A 81 -5.12 -4.65 9.62
C GLY A 81 -4.89 -3.18 9.97
N ARG A 82 -3.94 -2.51 9.29
CA ARG A 82 -3.70 -1.06 9.48
C ARG A 82 -4.86 -0.22 8.97
N ALA A 83 -5.41 -0.54 7.80
CA ALA A 83 -6.57 0.16 7.26
C ALA A 83 -7.79 0.04 8.18
N GLN A 84 -8.04 -1.15 8.73
CA GLN A 84 -9.12 -1.37 9.69
C GLN A 84 -8.90 -0.57 10.98
N ALA A 85 -7.70 -0.63 11.56
CA ALA A 85 -7.37 0.13 12.76
C ALA A 85 -7.55 1.65 12.58
N GLN A 86 -7.23 2.17 11.39
CA GLN A 86 -7.46 3.57 11.04
C GLN A 86 -8.95 3.91 10.97
N GLN A 87 -9.77 3.06 10.35
CA GLN A 87 -11.22 3.24 10.29
C GLN A 87 -11.85 3.21 11.69
N ASP A 88 -11.40 2.28 12.54
CA ASP A 88 -11.88 2.15 13.92
C ASP A 88 -11.52 3.39 14.75
N ALA A 89 -10.30 3.92 14.57
CA ALA A 89 -9.86 5.15 15.25
C ALA A 89 -10.70 6.37 14.84
N VAL A 90 -11.00 6.52 13.54
CA VAL A 90 -11.87 7.59 13.05
C VAL A 90 -13.27 7.47 13.63
N ALA A 91 -13.86 6.26 13.60
CA ALA A 91 -15.17 6.01 14.17
C ALA A 91 -15.24 6.31 15.68
N ALA A 92 -14.18 6.00 16.43
CA ALA A 92 -14.08 6.31 17.85
C ALA A 92 -14.01 7.83 18.11
N LEU A 93 -13.25 8.57 17.29
CA LEU A 93 -13.16 10.03 17.39
C LEU A 93 -14.50 10.70 17.08
N ASP A 94 -15.21 10.22 16.05
CA ASP A 94 -16.54 10.72 15.69
C ASP A 94 -17.53 10.48 16.84
N ALA A 95 -17.51 9.30 17.45
CA ALA A 95 -18.35 8.99 18.60
C ALA A 95 -18.07 9.92 19.81
N VAL A 96 -16.79 10.21 20.10
CA VAL A 96 -16.42 11.17 21.15
C VAL A 96 -16.91 12.58 20.80
N HIS A 97 -16.78 12.99 19.54
CA HIS A 97 -17.21 14.30 19.08
C HIS A 97 -18.74 14.48 19.21
N ASP A 98 -19.50 13.45 18.88
CA ASP A 98 -20.97 13.44 19.02
C ASP A 98 -21.39 13.51 20.49
N MET A 99 -20.69 12.79 21.39
CA MET A 99 -20.91 12.91 22.83
C MET A 99 -20.68 14.32 23.35
N LEU A 100 -19.62 15.00 22.88
CA LEU A 100 -19.29 16.36 23.30
C LEU A 100 -20.26 17.42 22.74
N ARG A 101 -20.84 17.20 21.55
CA ARG A 101 -21.86 18.10 20.97
C ARG A 101 -23.25 17.92 21.57
N GLY A 102 -23.52 16.79 22.20
CA GLY A 102 -24.78 16.50 22.89
C GLY A 102 -24.88 17.03 24.32
N LEU A 103 -23.80 17.65 24.83
CA LEU A 103 -23.73 18.34 26.12
C LEU A 103 -23.86 19.86 25.94
#